data_AF-X0W380-F1
#
_entry.id   AF-X0W380-F1
#
_cell.length_a   1.000
_cell.length_b   1.000
_cell.length_c   1.000
_cell.angle_alpha   90.00
_cell.angle_beta   90.00
_cell.angle_gamma   90.00
#
_symmetry.space_group_name_H-M   'P 1'
#
loop_
_entity.id
_entity.type
_entity.pdbx_description
1 polymer ?
#
loop_
_entity_poly.entity_id
_entity_poly.type
_entity_poly.pdbx_seq_one_letter_code
_entity_poly.pdbx_strand_id
1 'polypeptide(L)'
;MYDLLDTLIFLALSQNPGRIAQEVTPQDRLIVIDEIQRLLELLNEVHRLIEGRRIRFLMTGSSARKLRRGGINLLGGRARTIHLHPLTCRELGKRFDLIRALEKGLLPSIYFSDDPSADLESYTGLYLQQEIVA
;
A
#
# COMPACT_ATOMS: atom_id res chain seq x y z
N MET A 1 -3.09 10.02 -10.17
CA MET A 1 -2.91 9.21 -8.95
C MET A 1 -4.30 8.87 -8.46
N TYR A 2 -4.52 7.63 -8.04
CA TYR A 2 -5.78 7.17 -7.46
C TYR A 2 -5.53 6.84 -6.00
N ASP A 3 -6.12 7.60 -5.08
CA ASP A 3 -6.05 7.30 -3.66
C ASP A 3 -7.30 6.53 -3.25
N LEU A 4 -7.16 5.25 -2.91
CA LEU A 4 -8.29 4.44 -2.47
C LEU A 4 -8.67 4.70 -1.00
N LEU A 5 -7.94 5.58 -0.29
CA LEU A 5 -8.39 6.15 0.99
C LEU A 5 -9.54 7.13 0.80
N ASP A 6 -9.55 7.87 -0.30
CA ASP A 6 -10.66 8.75 -0.68
C ASP A 6 -11.92 7.92 -0.99
N THR A 7 -12.98 8.19 -0.23
CA THR A 7 -14.25 7.47 -0.34
C THR A 7 -14.92 7.67 -1.70
N LEU A 8 -14.80 8.85 -2.32
CA LEU A 8 -15.38 9.12 -3.63
C LEU A 8 -14.66 8.34 -4.73
N ILE A 9 -13.33 8.30 -4.69
CA ILE A 9 -12.52 7.53 -5.64
C ILE A 9 -12.79 6.04 -5.45
N PHE A 10 -12.79 5.57 -4.21
CA PHE A 10 -13.07 4.18 -3.88
C PHE A 10 -14.45 3.73 -4.40
N LEU A 11 -15.51 4.49 -4.11
CA LEU A 11 -16.86 4.16 -4.56
C LEU A 11 -16.97 4.19 -6.08
N ALA A 12 -16.40 5.20 -6.73
CA ALA A 12 -16.41 5.33 -8.18
C ALA A 12 -15.76 4.12 -8.88
N LEU A 13 -14.59 3.69 -8.38
CA LEU A 13 -13.85 2.57 -8.96
C LEU A 13 -14.44 1.22 -8.55
N SER A 14 -15.04 1.09 -7.37
CA SER A 14 -15.69 -0.16 -6.96
C SER A 14 -17.00 -0.41 -7.73
N GLN A 15 -17.75 0.64 -8.06
CA GLN A 15 -18.96 0.49 -8.89
C GLN A 15 -18.62 0.20 -10.36
N ASN A 16 -17.53 0.78 -10.86
CA ASN A 16 -17.07 0.58 -12.23
C ASN A 16 -15.55 0.59 -12.31
N PRO A 17 -14.89 -0.57 -12.12
CA PRO A 17 -13.43 -0.67 -12.20
C PRO A 17 -12.88 -0.20 -13.55
N GLY A 18 -13.62 -0.43 -14.64
CA GLY A 18 -13.25 -0.04 -16.00
C GLY A 18 -13.13 1.47 -16.21
N ARG A 19 -13.65 2.29 -15.29
CA ARG A 19 -13.50 3.75 -15.29
C ARG A 19 -12.04 4.19 -15.34
N ILE A 20 -11.14 3.45 -14.68
CA ILE A 20 -9.70 3.74 -14.72
C ILE A 20 -9.17 3.75 -16.17
N ALA A 21 -9.66 2.87 -17.04
CA ALA A 21 -9.23 2.80 -18.44
C ALA A 21 -9.77 3.94 -19.31
N GLN A 22 -10.85 4.60 -18.87
CA GLN A 22 -11.47 5.74 -19.52
C GLN A 22 -10.74 7.04 -19.14
N GLU A 23 -10.31 7.16 -17.88
CA GLU A 23 -9.61 8.34 -17.37
C GLU A 23 -8.12 8.34 -17.76
N VAL A 24 -7.54 7.16 -17.97
CA VAL A 24 -6.14 7.00 -18.39
C VAL A 24 -5.96 7.31 -19.87
N THR A 25 -5.07 8.24 -20.16
CA THR A 25 -4.72 8.70 -21.51
C THR A 25 -3.48 7.98 -22.06
N PRO A 26 -3.25 7.99 -23.38
CA PRO A 26 -2.03 7.43 -23.97
C PRO A 26 -0.73 8.13 -23.54
N GLN A 27 -0.81 9.32 -22.95
CA GLN A 27 0.33 10.07 -22.46
C GLN A 27 0.77 9.61 -21.06
N ASP A 28 -0.12 8.93 -20.34
CA ASP A 28 0.14 8.43 -18.98
C ASP A 28 1.09 7.23 -19.03
N ARG A 29 2.36 7.48 -18.67
CA ARG A 29 3.41 6.45 -18.64
C ARG A 29 3.55 5.74 -17.30
N LEU A 30 3.02 6.33 -16.23
CA LEU A 30 3.05 5.80 -14.87
C LEU A 30 1.77 6.22 -14.13
N ILE A 31 1.02 5.23 -13.67
CA ILE A 31 -0.16 5.44 -12.83
C ILE A 31 0.15 4.94 -11.42
N VAL A 32 -0.15 5.79 -10.43
CA VAL A 32 -0.02 5.44 -9.02
C VAL A 32 -1.40 5.12 -8.46
N ILE A 33 -1.55 3.97 -7.82
CA ILE A 33 -2.76 3.58 -7.07
C ILE A 33 -2.35 3.34 -5.62
N ASP A 34 -2.87 4.16 -4.72
CA ASP A 34 -2.60 4.06 -3.29
C ASP A 34 -3.55 3.05 -2.64
N GLU A 35 -3.03 2.25 -1.71
CA GLU A 35 -3.81 1.29 -0.90
C GLU A 35 -4.61 0.27 -1.74
N ILE A 36 -3.99 -0.32 -2.78
CA ILE A 36 -4.62 -1.26 -3.73
C ILE A 36 -5.33 -2.44 -3.05
N GLN A 37 -4.89 -2.84 -1.85
CA GLN A 37 -5.51 -3.91 -1.07
C GLN A 37 -6.94 -3.60 -0.61
N ARG A 38 -7.38 -2.34 -0.70
CA ARG A 38 -8.78 -1.95 -0.49
C ARG A 38 -9.69 -2.39 -1.63
N LEU A 39 -9.18 -2.48 -2.87
CA LEU A 39 -9.95 -2.83 -4.06
C LEU A 39 -9.17 -3.80 -4.96
N LEU A 40 -9.02 -5.05 -4.51
CA LEU A 40 -8.25 -6.08 -5.22
C LEU A 40 -8.78 -6.39 -6.63
N GLU A 41 -10.08 -6.22 -6.87
CA GLU A 41 -10.69 -6.43 -8.20
C GLU A 41 -10.12 -5.49 -9.28
N LEU A 42 -9.60 -4.32 -8.88
CA LEU A 42 -8.97 -3.35 -9.78
C LEU A 42 -7.69 -3.91 -10.42
N LEU A 43 -7.08 -4.95 -9.84
CA LEU A 43 -5.91 -5.63 -10.41
C LEU A 43 -6.19 -6.21 -11.80
N ASN A 44 -7.42 -6.63 -12.09
CA ASN A 44 -7.80 -7.12 -13.42
C ASN A 44 -7.71 -6.00 -14.49
N GLU A 45 -8.15 -4.79 -14.15
CA GLU A 45 -8.05 -3.64 -15.05
C GLU A 45 -6.61 -3.17 -15.20
N VAL A 46 -5.84 -3.16 -14.10
CA VAL A 46 -4.40 -2.90 -14.14
C VAL A 46 -3.71 -3.87 -15.08
N HIS A 47 -3.99 -5.17 -14.97
CA HIS A 47 -3.47 -6.20 -15.85
C HIS A 47 -3.77 -5.90 -17.32
N ARG A 48 -5.05 -5.64 -17.63
CA ARG A 48 -5.53 -5.35 -18.98
C ARG A 48 -4.86 -4.12 -19.59
N LEU A 49 -4.64 -3.08 -18.78
CA LEU A 49 -3.96 -1.85 -19.21
C LEU A 49 -2.46 -2.04 -19.42
N ILE A 50 -1.80 -2.87 -18.61
CA ILE A 50 -0.40 -3.26 -18.84
C ILE A 50 -0.27 -3.99 -20.18
N GLU A 51 -1.12 -4.98 -20.46
CA GLU A 51 -1.07 -5.75 -21.72
C GLU A 51 -1.44 -4.92 -22.94
N GLY A 52 -2.57 -4.21 -22.87
CA GLY A 52 -3.14 -3.50 -24.02
C GLY A 52 -2.46 -2.16 -24.32
N ARG A 53 -1.95 -1.46 -23.31
CA ARG A 53 -1.42 -0.10 -23.45
C ARG A 53 0.03 0.07 -22.99
N ARG A 54 0.67 -0.98 -22.45
CA ARG A 54 2.04 -0.95 -21.91
C ARG A 54 2.29 0.13 -20.86
N ILE A 55 1.26 0.45 -20.09
CA ILE A 55 1.34 1.45 -19.02
C ILE A 55 1.99 0.82 -17.79
N ARG A 56 2.82 1.58 -17.08
CA ARG A 56 3.41 1.14 -15.81
C ARG A 56 2.51 1.55 -14.66
N PHE A 57 2.41 0.67 -13.66
CA PHE A 57 1.68 0.93 -12.44
C PHE A 57 2.63 0.88 -11.25
N LEU A 58 2.48 1.84 -10.35
CA LEU A 58 3.00 1.78 -8.98
C LEU A 58 1.80 1.61 -8.07
N MET A 59 1.81 0.54 -7.28
CA MET A 59 0.74 0.24 -6.34
C MET A 59 1.36 0.13 -4.96
N THR A 60 0.76 0.81 -3.99
CA THR A 60 1.13 0.71 -2.58
C THR A 60 0.07 -0.08 -1.84
N GLY A 61 0.42 -0.56 -0.65
CA GLY A 61 -0.55 -1.13 0.24
C GLY A 61 0.05 -1.43 1.59
N SER A 62 -0.55 -0.87 2.63
CA SER A 62 -0.17 -1.07 4.02
C SER A 62 -0.31 -2.53 4.50
N SER A 63 -1.27 -3.30 3.98
CA SER A 63 -1.44 -4.73 4.35
C SER A 63 -1.06 -5.71 3.24
N ALA A 64 0.07 -6.39 3.45
CA ALA A 64 0.55 -7.44 2.57
C ALA A 64 -0.29 -8.73 2.63
N ARG A 65 -1.06 -8.98 3.69
CA ARG A 65 -1.83 -10.23 3.87
C ARG A 65 -3.00 -10.34 2.89
N LYS A 66 -3.76 -9.26 2.68
CA LYS A 66 -4.87 -9.21 1.71
C LYS A 66 -4.36 -9.41 0.28
N LEU A 67 -3.21 -8.81 -0.04
CA LEU A 67 -2.51 -9.01 -1.31
C LEU A 67 -2.06 -10.46 -1.50
N ARG A 68 -1.56 -11.12 -0.43
CA ARG A 68 -1.11 -12.52 -0.49
C ARG A 68 -2.24 -13.53 -0.68
N ARG A 69 -3.45 -13.28 -0.12
CA ARG A 69 -4.63 -14.16 -0.32
C ARG A 69 -5.14 -14.16 -1.76
N GLY A 70 -4.93 -13.07 -2.50
CA GLY A 70 -5.33 -12.95 -3.91
C GLY A 70 -4.48 -13.76 -4.91
N GLY A 71 -3.50 -14.52 -4.43
CA GLY A 71 -2.62 -15.34 -5.27
C GLY A 71 -1.22 -14.74 -5.33
N ILE A 72 -0.25 -15.56 -4.93
CA ILE A 72 1.19 -15.26 -4.80
C ILE A 72 1.84 -14.88 -6.16
N ASN A 73 1.05 -14.88 -7.24
CA ASN A 73 1.47 -14.49 -8.58
C ASN A 73 0.76 -13.19 -9.00
N LEU A 74 1.08 -12.08 -8.33
CA LEU A 74 0.52 -10.76 -8.65
C LEU A 74 0.71 -10.46 -10.15
N LEU A 75 -0.41 -10.34 -10.86
CA LEU A 75 -0.48 -10.10 -12.31
C LEU A 75 0.32 -11.13 -13.14
N GLY A 76 0.41 -12.38 -12.67
CA GLY A 76 1.13 -13.45 -13.39
C GLY A 76 2.62 -13.18 -13.55
N GLY A 77 3.27 -12.60 -12.54
CA GLY A 77 4.72 -12.34 -12.51
C GLY A 77 5.12 -10.98 -13.08
N ARG A 78 4.15 -10.14 -13.45
CA ARG A 78 4.39 -8.81 -14.02
C ARG A 78 4.46 -7.70 -12.99
N ALA A 79 3.97 -7.94 -11.78
CA ALA A 79 4.20 -7.05 -10.66
C ALA A 79 5.45 -7.50 -9.88
N ARG A 80 6.35 -6.55 -9.62
CA ARG A 80 7.42 -6.72 -8.64
C ARG A 80 6.93 -6.20 -7.30
N THR A 81 7.02 -7.04 -6.27
CA THR A 81 6.70 -6.63 -4.90
C THR A 81 7.97 -6.15 -4.23
N ILE A 82 7.93 -4.93 -3.70
CA ILE A 82 9.01 -4.36 -2.89
C ILE A 82 8.40 -4.06 -1.52
N HIS A 83 9.12 -4.42 -0.47
CA HIS A 83 8.71 -4.16 0.90
C HIS A 83 9.51 -2.99 1.46
N LEU A 84 8.80 -2.01 2.03
CA LEU A 84 9.40 -0.97 2.85
C LEU A 84 9.45 -1.48 4.28
N HIS A 85 10.66 -1.80 4.74
CA HIS A 85 10.89 -2.27 6.10
C HIS A 85 11.00 -1.09 7.07
N PRO A 86 10.83 -1.33 8.39
CA PRO A 86 11.18 -0.36 9.41
C PRO A 86 12.62 0.17 9.23
N LEU A 87 12.89 1.35 9.79
CA LEU A 87 14.21 1.98 9.69
C LEU A 87 15.28 1.09 10.33
N THR A 88 16.47 1.12 9.74
CA THR A 88 17.66 0.48 10.30
C THR A 88 18.43 1.45 11.18
N CYS A 89 19.25 0.93 12.10
CA CYS A 89 20.15 1.77 12.91
C CYS A 89 21.07 2.64 12.03
N ARG A 90 21.46 2.13 10.86
CA ARG A 90 22.31 2.85 9.91
C ARG A 90 21.57 4.00 9.23
N GLU A 91 20.30 3.84 8.89
CA GLU A 91 19.47 4.93 8.33
C GLU A 91 19.19 6.02 9.38
N LEU A 92 19.05 5.64 10.65
CA LEU A 92 18.83 6.58 11.76
C LEU A 92 20.11 7.35 12.16
N GLY A 93 21.29 6.73 12.04
CA GLY A 93 22.57 7.36 12.34
C GLY A 93 22.59 7.99 13.75
N LYS A 94 22.82 9.30 13.83
CA LYS A 94 22.86 10.03 15.11
C LYS A 94 21.51 10.10 15.84
N ARG A 95 20.40 9.80 15.15
CA ARG A 95 19.06 9.79 15.74
C ARG A 95 18.71 8.43 16.35
N PHE A 96 19.60 7.43 16.23
CA PHE A 96 19.36 6.11 16.80
C PHE A 96 19.55 6.13 18.32
N ASP A 97 18.48 5.79 19.01
CA ASP A 97 18.41 5.48 20.43
C ASP A 97 17.96 4.03 20.62
N LEU A 98 18.79 3.23 21.31
CA LEU A 98 18.56 1.80 21.52
C LEU A 98 17.35 1.53 22.41
N ILE A 99 17.16 2.29 23.48
CA ILE A 99 16.05 2.07 24.42
C ILE A 99 14.74 2.37 23.71
N ARG A 100 14.67 3.50 23.00
CA ARG A 100 13.53 3.85 22.16
C ARG A 100 13.23 2.77 21.12
N ALA A 101 14.25 2.24 20.45
CA ALA A 101 14.08 1.20 19.43
C ALA A 101 13.54 -0.11 20.01
N LEU A 102 13.96 -0.49 21.22
CA LEU A 102 13.48 -1.69 21.91
C LEU A 102 12.05 -1.53 22.43
N GLU A 103 11.71 -0.36 22.96
CA GLU A 103 10.39 -0.09 23.53
C GLU A 103 9.31 0.13 22.46
N LYS A 104 9.65 0.87 21.39
CA LYS A 104 8.67 1.41 20.43
C LYS A 104 8.81 0.85 19.01
N GLY A 105 9.87 0.08 18.77
CA GLY A 105 10.22 -0.39 17.42
C GLY A 105 10.82 0.70 16.55
N LEU A 106 10.94 0.42 15.25
CA LEU A 106 11.65 1.27 14.27
C LEU A 106 10.77 1.73 13.10
N LEU A 107 9.45 1.58 13.22
CA LEU A 107 8.51 2.12 12.22
C LEU A 107 8.64 3.64 12.21
N PRO A 108 8.90 4.29 11.04
CA PRO A 108 9.18 5.72 10.99
C PRO A 108 8.14 6.60 11.70
N SER A 109 6.85 6.34 11.47
CA SER A 109 5.75 7.10 12.08
C SER A 109 5.73 7.00 13.60
N ILE A 110 6.05 5.82 14.15
CA ILE A 110 6.06 5.57 15.59
C ILE A 110 7.34 6.11 16.23
N TYR A 111 8.49 5.90 15.58
CA TYR A 111 9.80 6.28 16.11
C TYR A 111 9.98 7.78 16.30
N PHE A 112 9.37 8.57 15.41
CA PHE A 112 9.40 10.02 15.41
C PHE A 112 8.15 10.67 16.02
N SER A 113 7.23 9.90 16.58
CA SER A 113 6.03 10.42 17.24
C SER A 113 6.34 11.09 18.57
N ASP A 114 5.58 12.14 18.89
CA ASP A 114 5.56 12.79 20.20
C ASP A 114 4.78 11.95 21.24
N ASP A 115 3.84 11.11 20.80
CA ASP A 115 3.12 10.12 21.62
C ASP A 115 3.15 8.71 20.99
N PRO A 116 4.30 8.02 21.05
CA PRO A 116 4.44 6.71 20.42
C PRO A 116 3.55 5.63 21.02
N SER A 117 3.10 5.79 22.27
CA SER A 117 2.24 4.80 22.95
C SER A 117 0.83 4.84 22.38
N ALA A 118 0.24 6.03 22.25
CA ALA A 118 -1.06 6.19 21.60
C ALA A 118 -1.02 5.77 20.13
N ASP A 119 0.07 6.11 19.42
CA ASP A 119 0.23 5.72 18.02
C ASP A 119 0.43 4.21 17.84
N LEU A 120 1.14 3.54 18.76
CA LEU A 120 1.24 2.08 18.79
C LEU A 120 -0.11 1.43 19.07
N GLU A 121 -0.90 1.97 19.99
CA GLU A 121 -2.24 1.45 20.28
C GLU A 121 -3.17 1.61 19.06
N SER A 122 -3.14 2.77 18.42
CA SER A 122 -3.91 3.03 17.19
C SER A 122 -3.46 2.12 16.04
N TYR A 123 -2.13 2.02 15.83
CA TYR A 123 -1.53 1.14 14.85
C TYR A 123 -1.90 -0.31 15.09
N THR A 124 -1.73 -0.83 16.31
CA THR A 124 -2.07 -2.20 16.66
C THR A 124 -3.57 -2.46 16.58
N GLY A 125 -4.43 -1.53 17.01
CA GLY A 125 -5.88 -1.66 16.89
C GLY A 125 -6.33 -1.79 15.43
N LEU A 126 -5.87 -0.89 14.57
CA LEU A 126 -6.16 -0.92 13.12
C LEU A 126 -5.54 -2.15 12.44
N TYR A 127 -4.28 -2.45 12.75
CA TYR A 127 -3.51 -3.51 12.11
C TYR A 127 -3.99 -4.90 12.55
N LEU A 128 -4.24 -5.14 13.84
CA LEU A 128 -4.79 -6.41 14.36
C LEU A 128 -6.21 -6.64 13.86
N GLN A 129 -7.07 -5.62 13.80
CA GLN A 129 -8.42 -5.77 13.22
C GLN A 129 -8.36 -6.10 11.73
N GLN A 130 -7.52 -5.40 10.96
CA GLN A 130 -7.41 -5.61 9.51
C GLN A 130 -6.68 -6.91 9.15
N GLU A 131 -5.77 -7.40 10.02
CA GLU A 131 -4.95 -8.57 9.74
C GLU A 131 -5.42 -9.86 10.41
N ILE A 132 -5.96 -9.89 11.64
CA ILE A 132 -6.28 -11.14 12.37
C ILE A 132 -7.73 -11.62 12.16
N VAL A 133 -8.70 -10.71 12.07
CA VAL A 133 -10.14 -11.06 12.12
C VAL A 133 -10.72 -11.46 10.76
N ALA A 134 -10.02 -11.18 9.65
CA ALA A 134 -10.45 -11.52 8.29
C ALA A 134 -9.96 -12.88 7.81
#